data_AF-A0A258UVM3-F1
#
_entry.id   AF-A0A258UVM3-F1
#
_cell.length_a   1.000
_cell.length_b   1.000
_cell.length_c   1.000
_cell.angle_alpha   90.00
_cell.angle_beta   90.00
_cell.angle_gamma   90.00
#
_symmetry.space_group_name_H-M   'P 1'
#
loop_
_entity.id
_entity.type
_entity.pdbx_description
1 polymer ?
#
loop_
_entity_poly.entity_id
_entity_poly.type
_entity_poly.pdbx_seq_one_letter_code
_entity_poly.pdbx_strand_id
1 'polypeptide(L)'
;AINPFLFSAIQPFKQWLVGISKVASDLEKRTDPFAELPMSTERKYLEGQVVLVGYGRVGKRIANALQENDIPFVIAEENREIVENLRKKGIPAVSGNASEPSVLIQAHIANASMLVIATPDTIDVRNMVTTAKLLRPDIHIVLRTHNEVESELLKNENVGQVFLGEEELAKGMCKFILAQYAPK
;
A
#
# COMPACT_ATOMS: atom_id res chain seq x y z
N ALA A 1 54.89 29.68 0.58
CA ALA A 1 54.77 29.00 1.88
C ALA A 1 53.29 28.95 2.25
N ILE A 2 52.66 27.79 2.18
CA ILE A 2 51.25 27.61 2.56
C ILE A 2 51.23 27.37 4.07
N ASN A 3 50.43 28.17 4.77
CA ASN A 3 50.41 28.30 6.22
C ASN A 3 50.07 26.96 6.92
N PRO A 4 50.89 26.46 7.87
CA PRO A 4 50.74 25.17 8.54
C PRO A 4 49.63 25.12 9.62
N PHE A 5 48.53 25.85 9.40
CA PHE A 5 47.32 25.78 10.23
C PHE A 5 46.14 25.11 9.52
N LEU A 6 46.28 24.72 8.25
CA LEU A 6 45.22 23.97 7.53
C LEU A 6 45.13 22.48 7.90
N PHE A 7 46.03 21.96 8.76
CA PHE A 7 46.13 20.52 9.06
C PHE A 7 45.58 20.10 10.44
N SER A 8 44.94 20.98 11.21
CA SER A 8 44.32 20.62 12.50
C SER A 8 42.79 20.49 12.48
N ALA A 9 42.15 20.63 11.32
CA ALA A 9 40.68 20.74 11.23
C ALA A 9 39.91 19.46 10.85
N ILE A 10 40.47 18.25 11.02
CA ILE A 10 39.83 17.02 10.52
C ILE A 10 39.76 15.85 11.51
N GLN A 11 39.50 16.09 12.81
CA GLN A 11 39.30 14.97 13.75
C GLN A 11 38.10 14.96 14.71
N PRO A 12 37.17 15.93 14.76
CA PRO A 12 35.86 15.67 15.39
C PRO A 12 34.67 15.75 14.43
N PHE A 13 34.87 15.66 13.11
CA PHE A 13 33.78 15.78 12.14
C PHE A 13 33.19 14.44 11.67
N LYS A 14 33.19 13.42 12.55
CA LYS A 14 32.54 12.12 12.29
C LYS A 14 31.05 12.11 12.68
N GLN A 15 30.58 13.04 13.50
CA GLN A 15 29.17 13.09 13.91
C GLN A 15 28.32 14.05 13.07
N TRP A 16 28.90 15.10 12.47
CA TRP A 16 28.18 16.01 11.55
C TRP A 16 27.96 15.41 10.15
N LEU A 17 28.60 14.28 9.83
CA LEU A 17 28.30 13.50 8.62
C LEU A 17 27.00 12.71 8.72
N VAL A 18 26.54 12.37 9.94
CA VAL A 18 25.29 11.61 10.14
C VAL A 18 24.05 12.48 9.90
N GLY A 19 24.15 13.81 10.13
CA GLY A 19 23.09 14.77 9.80
C GLY A 19 22.93 15.01 8.29
N ILE A 20 24.03 14.93 7.54
CA ILE A 20 24.02 15.01 6.08
C ILE A 20 23.49 13.70 5.48
N SER A 21 23.56 12.56 6.16
CA SER A 21 22.99 11.29 5.68
C SER A 21 21.47 11.31 5.55
N LYS A 22 20.75 12.08 6.38
CA LYS A 22 19.29 12.23 6.27
C LYS A 22 18.87 13.14 5.10
N VAL A 23 19.72 14.13 4.79
CA VAL A 23 19.56 15.00 3.61
C VAL A 23 20.06 14.29 2.33
N ALA A 24 21.05 13.41 2.44
CA ALA A 24 21.54 12.56 1.37
C ALA A 24 20.57 11.41 1.05
N SER A 25 19.83 10.87 2.03
CA SER A 25 18.75 9.91 1.77
C SER A 25 17.57 10.55 1.02
N ASP A 26 17.33 11.85 1.21
CA ASP A 26 16.37 12.60 0.39
C ASP A 26 16.89 12.94 -1.01
N LEU A 27 18.21 12.91 -1.22
CA LEU A 27 18.84 13.06 -2.55
C LEU A 27 19.06 11.71 -3.27
N GLU A 28 19.14 10.59 -2.56
CA GLU A 28 19.15 9.22 -3.13
C GLU A 28 17.75 8.75 -3.51
N LYS A 29 16.68 9.38 -2.99
CA LYS A 29 15.35 9.43 -3.61
C LYS A 29 15.35 10.25 -4.92
N ARG A 30 16.42 10.16 -5.71
CA ARG A 30 16.40 10.43 -7.14
C ARG A 30 15.45 9.41 -7.78
N THR A 31 14.17 9.78 -7.77
CA THR A 31 13.07 9.28 -8.59
C THR A 31 13.12 7.76 -8.78
N ASP A 32 12.68 6.98 -7.78
CA ASP A 32 12.29 5.60 -8.07
C ASP A 32 11.27 5.67 -9.21
N PRO A 33 11.58 5.16 -10.42
CA PRO A 33 10.68 5.27 -11.56
C PRO A 33 9.36 4.53 -11.31
N PHE A 34 9.32 3.68 -10.28
CA PHE A 34 8.15 2.97 -9.84
C PHE A 34 7.34 3.70 -8.76
N ALA A 35 7.81 4.80 -8.20
CA ALA A 35 7.09 5.58 -7.18
C ALA A 35 5.90 6.38 -7.72
N GLU A 36 5.83 6.58 -9.04
CA GLU A 36 4.73 7.29 -9.70
C GLU A 36 4.21 6.47 -10.88
N LEU A 37 2.91 6.51 -11.15
CA LEU A 37 2.35 5.88 -12.33
C LEU A 37 2.93 6.52 -13.62
N PRO A 38 3.20 5.73 -14.68
CA PRO A 38 3.66 6.30 -15.95
C PRO A 38 2.66 7.31 -16.51
N MET A 39 3.13 8.37 -17.16
CA MET A 39 2.26 9.35 -17.84
C MET A 39 1.40 8.75 -18.95
N SER A 40 1.76 7.55 -19.45
CA SER A 40 0.98 6.78 -20.42
C SER A 40 -0.14 5.95 -19.79
N THR A 41 -0.35 6.02 -18.48
CA THR A 41 -1.40 5.25 -17.78
C THR A 41 -2.78 5.71 -18.24
N GLU A 42 -3.63 4.76 -18.63
CA GLU A 42 -4.99 5.05 -19.08
C GLU A 42 -5.85 5.67 -17.97
N ARG A 43 -6.76 6.58 -18.35
CA ARG A 43 -7.63 7.32 -17.40
C ARG A 43 -8.47 6.41 -16.50
N LYS A 44 -8.88 5.23 -16.98
CA LYS A 44 -9.65 4.26 -16.17
C LYS A 44 -8.92 3.79 -14.91
N TYR A 45 -7.60 3.94 -14.85
CA TYR A 45 -6.78 3.62 -13.68
C TYR A 45 -6.45 4.84 -12.82
N LEU A 46 -6.92 6.03 -13.21
CA LEU A 46 -6.63 7.31 -12.56
C LEU A 46 -7.88 7.96 -11.95
N GLU A 47 -9.07 7.48 -12.33
CA GLU A 47 -10.38 7.92 -11.83
C GLU A 47 -11.36 6.73 -11.72
N GLY A 48 -12.06 6.63 -10.58
CA GLY A 48 -13.08 5.60 -10.30
C GLY A 48 -12.54 4.18 -10.05
N GLN A 49 -11.23 3.97 -10.13
CA GLN A 49 -10.56 2.69 -9.94
C GLN A 49 -10.55 2.24 -8.48
N VAL A 50 -10.23 0.96 -8.29
CA VAL A 50 -9.86 0.39 -6.98
C VAL A 50 -8.36 0.62 -6.74
N VAL A 51 -7.99 1.16 -5.58
CA VAL A 51 -6.60 1.19 -5.11
C VAL A 51 -6.39 -0.02 -4.19
N LEU A 52 -5.58 -0.99 -4.64
CA LEU A 52 -5.27 -2.21 -3.91
C LEU A 52 -3.89 -2.09 -3.25
N VAL A 53 -3.86 -2.06 -1.92
CA VAL A 53 -2.61 -2.07 -1.15
C VAL A 53 -2.21 -3.49 -0.82
N GLY A 54 -1.00 -3.86 -1.23
CA GLY A 54 -0.38 -5.15 -0.99
C GLY A 54 -0.72 -6.18 -2.07
N TYR A 55 0.30 -6.80 -2.64
CA TYR A 55 0.27 -7.82 -3.67
C TYR A 55 0.83 -9.17 -3.17
N GLY A 56 0.50 -9.50 -1.92
CA GLY A 56 0.80 -10.78 -1.30
C GLY A 56 -0.17 -11.89 -1.71
N ARG A 57 -0.34 -12.89 -0.83
CA ARG A 57 -1.21 -14.06 -1.08
C ARG A 57 -2.67 -13.69 -1.38
N VAL A 58 -3.22 -12.75 -0.62
CA VAL A 58 -4.62 -12.29 -0.79
C VAL A 58 -4.71 -11.24 -1.88
N GLY A 59 -3.83 -10.23 -1.87
CA GLY A 59 -3.78 -9.19 -2.89
C GLY A 59 -3.71 -9.73 -4.33
N LYS A 60 -2.88 -10.75 -4.58
CA LYS A 60 -2.82 -11.44 -5.88
C LYS A 60 -4.17 -12.01 -6.33
N ARG A 61 -4.92 -12.62 -5.40
CA ARG A 61 -6.23 -13.21 -5.71
C ARG A 61 -7.26 -12.13 -5.99
N ILE A 62 -7.22 -11.03 -5.24
CA ILE A 62 -8.09 -9.86 -5.47
C ILE A 62 -7.79 -9.27 -6.85
N ALA A 63 -6.52 -8.97 -7.14
CA ALA A 63 -6.11 -8.41 -8.42
C ALA A 63 -6.50 -9.29 -9.61
N ASN A 64 -6.29 -10.61 -9.52
CA ASN A 64 -6.71 -11.55 -10.56
C ASN A 64 -8.23 -11.50 -10.78
N ALA A 65 -9.03 -11.50 -9.70
CA ALA A 65 -10.48 -11.42 -9.81
C ALA A 65 -10.95 -10.09 -10.41
N LEU A 66 -10.33 -8.96 -10.02
CA LEU A 66 -10.63 -7.65 -10.62
C LEU A 66 -10.29 -7.63 -12.12
N GLN A 67 -9.15 -8.20 -12.49
CA GLN A 67 -8.70 -8.30 -13.88
C GLN A 67 -9.63 -9.19 -14.73
N GLU A 68 -10.07 -10.34 -14.20
CA GLU A 68 -11.00 -11.26 -14.87
C GLU A 68 -12.39 -10.66 -15.10
N ASN A 69 -12.74 -9.60 -14.36
CA ASN A 69 -14.04 -8.93 -14.44
C ASN A 69 -13.94 -7.51 -15.03
N ASP A 70 -12.81 -7.16 -15.67
CA ASP A 70 -12.56 -5.85 -16.28
C ASP A 70 -12.77 -4.66 -15.33
N ILE A 71 -12.56 -4.86 -14.02
CA ILE A 71 -12.66 -3.80 -13.01
C ILE A 71 -11.31 -3.07 -12.96
N PRO A 72 -11.23 -1.76 -13.21
CA PRO A 72 -9.97 -1.03 -13.16
C PRO A 72 -9.39 -0.95 -11.75
N PHE A 73 -8.09 -1.22 -11.62
CA PHE A 73 -7.38 -1.12 -10.35
C PHE A 73 -5.92 -0.65 -10.52
N VAL A 74 -5.37 -0.10 -9.43
CA VAL A 74 -3.95 0.23 -9.26
C VAL A 74 -3.44 -0.48 -8.02
N ILE A 75 -2.24 -1.07 -8.10
CA ILE A 75 -1.59 -1.71 -6.95
C ILE A 75 -0.61 -0.75 -6.29
N ALA A 76 -0.67 -0.59 -4.96
CA ALA A 76 0.41 -0.01 -4.17
C ALA A 76 1.14 -1.14 -3.43
N GLU A 77 2.44 -1.29 -3.64
CA GLU A 77 3.24 -2.38 -3.09
C GLU A 77 4.64 -1.89 -2.71
N GLU A 78 5.15 -2.30 -1.55
CA GLU A 78 6.45 -1.85 -1.05
C GLU A 78 7.61 -2.58 -1.74
N ASN A 79 7.41 -3.85 -2.11
CA ASN A 79 8.43 -4.60 -2.85
C ASN A 79 8.51 -4.12 -4.31
N ARG A 80 9.54 -3.34 -4.60
CA ARG A 80 9.83 -2.79 -5.93
C ARG A 80 9.93 -3.84 -7.04
N GLU A 81 10.50 -5.02 -6.78
CA GLU A 81 10.61 -6.08 -7.80
C GLU A 81 9.23 -6.60 -8.21
N ILE A 82 8.28 -6.65 -7.27
CA ILE A 82 6.90 -7.00 -7.58
C ILE A 82 6.27 -5.94 -8.48
N VAL A 83 6.44 -4.65 -8.14
CA VAL A 83 5.91 -3.53 -8.93
C VAL A 83 6.48 -3.52 -10.35
N GLU A 84 7.79 -3.71 -10.50
CA GLU A 84 8.43 -3.80 -11.81
C GLU A 84 7.83 -4.94 -12.66
N ASN A 85 7.66 -6.12 -12.07
CA ASN A 85 7.07 -7.27 -12.75
C ASN A 85 5.60 -7.06 -13.12
N LEU A 86 4.83 -6.35 -12.30
CA LEU A 86 3.45 -5.96 -12.60
C LEU A 86 3.40 -5.01 -13.80
N ARG A 87 4.25 -3.98 -13.82
CA ARG A 87 4.32 -3.02 -14.92
C ARG A 87 4.73 -3.67 -16.24
N LYS A 88 5.65 -4.64 -16.22
CA LYS A 88 6.01 -5.44 -17.42
C LYS A 88 4.82 -6.20 -18.00
N LYS A 89 3.82 -6.51 -17.18
CA LYS A 89 2.57 -7.17 -17.58
C LYS A 89 1.45 -6.19 -17.94
N GLY A 90 1.74 -4.88 -17.95
CA GLY A 90 0.74 -3.84 -18.20
C GLY A 90 -0.19 -3.55 -17.02
N ILE A 91 0.11 -4.06 -15.82
CA ILE A 91 -0.69 -3.80 -14.62
C ILE A 91 -0.18 -2.51 -13.96
N PRO A 92 -1.04 -1.49 -13.77
CA PRO A 92 -0.67 -0.24 -13.09
C PRO A 92 -0.30 -0.51 -11.63
N ALA A 93 0.90 -0.10 -11.23
CA ALA A 93 1.41 -0.33 -9.89
C ALA A 93 2.38 0.76 -9.44
N VAL A 94 2.39 1.09 -8.15
CA VAL A 94 3.22 2.08 -7.48
C VAL A 94 4.04 1.41 -6.38
N SER A 95 5.33 1.76 -6.32
CA SER A 95 6.31 1.30 -5.35
C SER A 95 6.34 2.23 -4.13
N GLY A 96 6.19 1.67 -2.94
CA GLY A 96 6.37 2.39 -1.67
C GLY A 96 5.48 1.88 -0.54
N ASN A 97 5.74 2.33 0.69
CA ASN A 97 4.88 2.06 1.82
C ASN A 97 3.59 2.88 1.73
N ALA A 98 2.45 2.22 1.59
CA ALA A 98 1.16 2.87 1.44
C ALA A 98 0.69 3.63 2.70
N SER A 99 1.31 3.42 3.88
CA SER A 99 1.05 4.27 5.05
C SER A 99 1.59 5.69 4.88
N GLU A 100 2.54 5.90 3.96
CA GLU A 100 3.00 7.22 3.54
C GLU A 100 1.99 7.86 2.59
N PRO A 101 1.50 9.07 2.89
CA PRO A 101 0.47 9.71 2.05
C PRO A 101 0.86 9.88 0.59
N SER A 102 2.15 10.10 0.31
CA SER A 102 2.66 10.25 -1.05
C SER A 102 2.36 9.02 -1.92
N VAL A 103 2.46 7.81 -1.38
CA VAL A 103 2.24 6.57 -2.15
C VAL A 103 0.78 6.44 -2.56
N LEU A 104 -0.18 6.75 -1.67
CA LEU A 104 -1.60 6.74 -2.00
C LEU A 104 -1.98 7.85 -2.99
N ILE A 105 -1.35 9.03 -2.87
CA ILE A 105 -1.52 10.12 -3.84
C ILE A 105 -1.06 9.67 -5.23
N GLN A 106 0.11 9.03 -5.32
CA GLN A 106 0.64 8.50 -6.58
C GLN A 106 -0.17 7.34 -7.14
N ALA A 107 -0.92 6.62 -6.31
CA ALA A 107 -1.95 5.65 -6.72
C ALA A 107 -3.31 6.31 -7.07
N HIS A 108 -3.38 7.63 -7.12
CA HIS A 108 -4.57 8.42 -7.47
C HIS A 108 -5.78 8.19 -6.53
N ILE A 109 -5.52 8.01 -5.24
CA ILE A 109 -6.56 7.75 -4.23
C ILE A 109 -7.66 8.83 -4.17
N ALA A 110 -7.31 10.09 -4.45
CA ALA A 110 -8.23 11.23 -4.40
C ALA A 110 -9.40 11.13 -5.41
N ASN A 111 -9.24 10.32 -6.45
CA ASN A 111 -10.27 10.07 -7.47
C ASN A 111 -10.73 8.61 -7.49
N ALA A 112 -10.22 7.77 -6.57
CA ALA A 112 -10.56 6.35 -6.53
C ALA A 112 -11.97 6.12 -5.98
N SER A 113 -12.60 5.01 -6.38
CA SER A 113 -13.89 4.59 -5.83
C SER A 113 -13.74 3.81 -4.52
N MET A 114 -12.63 3.09 -4.36
CA MET A 114 -12.39 2.19 -3.24
C MET A 114 -10.91 2.05 -2.91
N LEU A 115 -10.61 1.97 -1.62
CA LEU A 115 -9.35 1.49 -1.07
C LEU A 115 -9.52 0.06 -0.55
N VAL A 116 -8.68 -0.86 -1.02
CA VAL A 116 -8.59 -2.23 -0.52
C VAL A 116 -7.24 -2.41 0.16
N ILE A 117 -7.24 -2.69 1.47
CA ILE A 117 -6.02 -2.94 2.24
C ILE A 117 -5.89 -4.46 2.45
N ALA A 118 -5.02 -5.10 1.67
CA ALA A 118 -4.79 -6.55 1.69
C ALA A 118 -3.52 -6.96 2.45
N THR A 119 -2.87 -6.01 3.12
CA THR A 119 -1.69 -6.23 3.98
C THR A 119 -2.10 -6.86 5.32
N PRO A 120 -1.27 -7.73 5.90
CA PRO A 120 -1.53 -8.34 7.20
C PRO A 120 -1.10 -7.43 8.38
N ASP A 121 -0.28 -6.41 8.13
CA ASP A 121 0.21 -5.51 9.16
C ASP A 121 -0.87 -4.51 9.56
N THR A 122 -1.12 -4.41 10.87
CA THR A 122 -2.22 -3.66 11.48
C THR A 122 -1.82 -2.24 11.85
N ILE A 123 -0.53 -2.00 12.12
CA ILE A 123 -0.05 -0.69 12.60
C ILE A 123 -0.25 0.39 11.51
N ASP A 124 -0.06 0.01 10.25
CA ASP A 124 -0.10 0.92 9.11
C ASP A 124 -1.51 1.17 8.54
N VAL A 125 -2.52 0.37 8.93
CA VAL A 125 -3.89 0.46 8.41
C VAL A 125 -4.53 1.81 8.72
N ARG A 126 -4.39 2.28 9.96
CA ARG A 126 -5.01 3.54 10.41
C ARG A 126 -4.51 4.75 9.64
N ASN A 127 -3.22 4.79 9.32
CA ASN A 127 -2.61 5.87 8.54
C ASN A 127 -3.15 5.89 7.10
N MET A 128 -3.26 4.70 6.48
CA MET A 128 -3.85 4.56 5.14
C MET A 128 -5.31 5.02 5.10
N VAL A 129 -6.11 4.56 6.06
CA VAL A 129 -7.53 4.93 6.20
C VAL A 129 -7.67 6.44 6.38
N THR A 130 -6.90 7.02 7.31
CA THR A 130 -6.95 8.45 7.62
C THR A 130 -6.59 9.28 6.39
N THR A 131 -5.50 8.92 5.71
CA THR A 131 -5.07 9.58 4.48
C THR A 131 -6.13 9.49 3.39
N ALA A 132 -6.68 8.30 3.16
CA ALA A 132 -7.68 8.09 2.12
C ALA A 132 -8.96 8.90 2.41
N LYS A 133 -9.43 8.94 3.66
CA LYS A 133 -10.58 9.76 4.07
C LYS A 133 -10.31 11.26 4.01
N LEU A 134 -9.08 11.69 4.26
CA LEU A 134 -8.70 13.10 4.11
C LEU A 134 -8.74 13.55 2.64
N LEU A 135 -8.28 12.69 1.73
CA LEU A 135 -8.19 13.00 0.30
C LEU A 135 -9.50 12.73 -0.46
N ARG A 136 -10.28 11.74 -0.02
CA ARG A 136 -11.56 11.32 -0.59
C ARG A 136 -12.52 10.90 0.54
N PRO A 137 -13.29 11.83 1.14
CA PRO A 137 -14.13 11.56 2.31
C PRO A 137 -15.15 10.43 2.13
N ASP A 138 -15.68 10.28 0.92
CA ASP A 138 -16.69 9.29 0.53
C ASP A 138 -16.09 7.98 -0.02
N ILE A 139 -14.77 7.78 0.04
CA ILE A 139 -14.14 6.55 -0.44
C ILE A 139 -14.66 5.33 0.32
N HIS A 140 -14.96 4.25 -0.40
CA HIS A 140 -15.25 2.96 0.19
C HIS A 140 -13.95 2.31 0.66
N ILE A 141 -13.95 1.72 1.85
CA ILE A 141 -12.77 1.06 2.39
C ILE A 141 -13.11 -0.40 2.67
N VAL A 142 -12.27 -1.29 2.16
CA VAL A 142 -12.28 -2.71 2.46
C VAL A 142 -10.92 -3.06 3.04
N LEU A 143 -10.88 -3.67 4.22
CA LEU A 143 -9.61 -3.99 4.86
C LEU A 143 -9.62 -5.43 5.38
N ARG A 144 -8.44 -6.04 5.32
CA ARG A 144 -8.14 -7.33 5.92
C ARG A 144 -7.37 -7.13 7.22
N THR A 145 -7.65 -7.95 8.21
CA THR A 145 -6.84 -8.06 9.44
C THR A 145 -6.72 -9.52 9.88
N HIS A 146 -5.70 -9.83 10.67
CA HIS A 146 -5.52 -11.10 11.39
C HIS A 146 -5.62 -10.93 12.90
N ASN A 147 -5.82 -9.70 13.37
CA ASN A 147 -5.93 -9.38 14.78
C ASN A 147 -7.40 -9.16 15.11
N GLU A 148 -7.95 -10.03 15.96
CA GLU A 148 -9.34 -9.96 16.44
C GLU A 148 -9.63 -8.63 17.16
N VAL A 149 -8.74 -8.20 18.04
CA VAL A 149 -8.88 -6.94 18.79
C VAL A 149 -8.90 -5.74 17.84
N GLU A 150 -7.98 -5.71 16.87
CA GLU A 150 -7.95 -4.64 15.86
C GLU A 150 -9.20 -4.68 14.97
N SER A 151 -9.68 -5.88 14.62
CA SER A 151 -10.91 -6.07 13.85
C SER A 151 -12.11 -5.42 14.54
N GLU A 152 -12.28 -5.66 15.85
CA GLU A 152 -13.35 -5.05 16.64
C GLU A 152 -13.22 -3.53 16.71
N LEU A 153 -12.00 -3.01 16.93
CA LEU A 153 -11.75 -1.57 16.96
C LEU A 153 -12.10 -0.90 15.63
N LEU A 154 -11.61 -1.43 14.51
CA LEU A 154 -11.87 -0.87 13.18
C LEU A 154 -13.37 -0.97 12.81
N LYS A 155 -14.05 -2.04 13.20
CA LYS A 155 -15.51 -2.16 13.02
C LYS A 155 -16.26 -1.09 13.82
N ASN A 156 -15.86 -0.84 15.07
CA ASN A 156 -16.48 0.18 15.93
C ASN A 156 -16.24 1.61 15.44
N GLU A 157 -15.08 1.87 14.81
CA GLU A 157 -14.76 3.15 14.19
C GLU A 157 -15.51 3.40 12.87
N ASN A 158 -16.24 2.39 12.36
CA ASN A 158 -17.00 2.43 11.11
C ASN A 158 -16.16 2.93 9.91
N VAL A 159 -14.88 2.55 9.88
CA VAL A 159 -13.94 3.02 8.85
C VAL A 159 -14.18 2.37 7.48
N GLY A 160 -14.88 1.23 7.45
CA GLY A 160 -15.17 0.47 6.24
C GLY A 160 -15.54 -0.98 6.54
N GLN A 161 -15.56 -1.81 5.50
CA GLN A 161 -15.81 -3.24 5.64
C GLN A 161 -14.52 -3.95 6.10
N VAL A 162 -14.59 -4.59 7.26
CA VAL A 162 -13.47 -5.33 7.87
C VAL A 162 -13.64 -6.83 7.67
N PHE A 163 -12.60 -7.50 7.19
CA PHE A 163 -12.53 -8.95 7.02
C PHE A 163 -11.42 -9.52 7.92
N LEU A 164 -11.80 -10.36 8.89
CA LEU A 164 -10.86 -11.10 9.73
C LEU A 164 -10.49 -12.42 9.04
N GLY A 165 -9.20 -12.63 8.77
CA GLY A 165 -8.74 -13.74 7.92
C GLY A 165 -9.17 -15.12 8.40
N GLU A 166 -9.08 -15.36 9.70
CA GLU A 166 -9.44 -16.61 10.37
C GLU A 166 -10.96 -16.85 10.31
N GLU A 167 -11.75 -15.79 10.50
CA GLU A 167 -13.21 -15.84 10.44
C GLU A 167 -13.70 -16.17 9.02
N GLU A 168 -13.13 -15.51 8.01
CA GLU A 168 -13.50 -15.74 6.60
C GLU A 168 -13.07 -17.14 6.12
N LEU A 169 -11.93 -17.63 6.59
CA LEU A 169 -11.50 -19.00 6.34
C LEU A 169 -12.47 -20.01 6.97
N ALA A 170 -12.82 -19.81 8.25
CA ALA A 170 -13.78 -20.66 8.95
C ALA A 170 -15.16 -20.65 8.28
N LYS A 171 -15.68 -19.48 7.87
CA LYS A 171 -16.93 -19.37 7.09
C LYS A 171 -16.88 -20.19 5.80
N GLY A 172 -15.77 -20.11 5.05
CA GLY A 172 -15.58 -20.90 3.83
C GLY A 172 -15.59 -22.42 4.10
N MET A 173 -14.87 -22.87 5.13
CA MET A 173 -14.83 -24.27 5.54
C MET A 173 -16.22 -24.76 6.00
N CYS A 174 -16.90 -24.00 6.85
CA CYS A 174 -18.25 -24.31 7.29
C CYS A 174 -19.24 -24.40 6.12
N LYS A 175 -19.18 -23.47 5.17
CA LYS A 175 -20.03 -23.51 3.97
C LYS A 175 -19.83 -24.80 3.17
N PHE A 176 -18.58 -25.24 2.98
CA PHE A 176 -18.28 -26.50 2.31
C PHE A 176 -18.81 -27.71 3.08
N ILE A 177 -18.58 -27.77 4.39
CA ILE A 177 -19.03 -28.86 5.26
C ILE A 177 -20.56 -28.94 5.25
N LEU A 178 -21.26 -27.83 5.46
CA LEU A 178 -22.72 -27.79 5.49
C LEU A 178 -23.33 -28.18 4.14
N ALA A 179 -22.71 -27.82 3.01
CA ALA A 179 -23.18 -28.27 1.71
C ALA A 179 -23.14 -29.80 1.53
N GLN A 180 -22.29 -30.51 2.28
CA GLN A 180 -22.15 -31.97 2.22
C GLN A 180 -23.05 -32.70 3.23
N TYR A 181 -23.34 -32.08 4.37
CA TYR A 181 -23.98 -32.75 5.51
C TYR A 181 -25.30 -32.11 5.97
N ALA A 182 -25.74 -31.00 5.39
CA ALA A 182 -27.05 -30.43 5.69
C ALA A 182 -28.17 -31.41 5.25
N PRO A 183 -29.14 -31.73 6.12
CA PRO A 183 -30.27 -32.56 5.74
C PRO A 183 -31.04 -31.89 4.59
N LYS A 184 -31.37 -32.68 3.56
CA LYS A 184 -32.22 -32.23 2.44
C LYS A 184 -33.64 -31.96 2.89
#